data_AF-A0A8T4JJD6-F1
#
_entry.id   AF-A0A8T4JJD6-F1
#
_cell.length_a   1.000
_cell.length_b   1.000
_cell.length_c   1.000
_cell.angle_alpha   90.00
_cell.angle_beta   90.00
_cell.angle_gamma   90.00
#
_symmetry.space_group_name_H-M   'P 1'
#
loop_
_entity.id
_entity.type
_entity.pdbx_description
1 polymer ?
#
loop_
_entity_poly.entity_id
_entity_poly.type
_entity_poly.pdbx_seq_one_letter_code
_entity_poly.pdbx_strand_id
1 'polypeptide(L)'
;MKNRKKIKNKALQKGLEKVVKLAENEIDADIKVSVHDLTTGEIASVNGKKFGWAASIIKVPVMVSALKEIYDGDLSLKTKLPINHEFLLEHTDYVSGLPLGTKLSVAELIYHMMVTSDNEATNILADYIGGPQTINKTMRELGMKKSMLGHLLCSGVPRYTSKINPDGSNITTPDDMVKVMRHIYDPNFSKLAEPIRKAADRFFSFTSPSFLDFGGFKKKNIKAKVGHISDHDDGSDIHEVGIINNDLIVCMMANKVKTSFLGSIFGGPTLSRYDFGDDFRDDFDDEDLMYWRNDGLATSESFSSLSPFSIKKSDQKSSGDYQSCDTKPRKGWLNLWQDRASRGTDVYDVYFNLMKTIKDHYDLQRDL
;
A
#
# COMPACT_ATOMS: atom_id res chain seq x y z
N MET A 1 25.33 6.98 -24.80
CA MET A 1 24.39 6.69 -23.68
C MET A 1 22.90 6.72 -24.08
N LYS A 2 22.37 7.77 -24.72
CA LYS A 2 20.92 7.88 -25.07
C LYS A 2 20.33 6.68 -25.85
N ASN A 3 21.05 6.13 -26.84
CA ASN A 3 20.58 4.97 -27.61
C ASN A 3 20.51 3.68 -26.78
N ARG A 4 21.45 3.44 -25.85
CA ARG A 4 21.44 2.23 -24.99
C ARG A 4 20.25 2.25 -24.03
N LYS A 5 19.97 3.39 -23.40
CA LYS A 5 18.78 3.61 -22.54
C LYS A 5 17.47 3.41 -23.32
N LYS A 6 17.39 3.92 -24.55
CA LYS A 6 16.22 3.72 -25.43
C LYS A 6 16.01 2.25 -25.82
N ILE A 7 17.08 1.48 -25.99
CA ILE A 7 17.00 0.04 -26.30
C ILE A 7 16.55 -0.77 -25.08
N LYS A 8 17.10 -0.47 -23.90
CA LYS A 8 16.76 -1.13 -22.63
C LYS A 8 15.30 -0.91 -22.23
N ASN A 9 14.81 0.33 -22.27
CA ASN A 9 13.39 0.62 -22.05
C ASN A 9 12.46 -0.20 -22.97
N LYS A 10 12.82 -0.36 -24.26
CA LYS A 10 12.07 -1.20 -25.21
C LYS A 10 12.08 -2.69 -24.85
N ALA A 11 13.14 -3.21 -24.22
CA ALA A 11 13.21 -4.61 -23.82
C ALA A 11 12.25 -4.91 -22.66
N LEU A 12 12.28 -4.07 -21.61
CA LEU A 12 11.34 -4.18 -20.48
C LEU A 12 9.89 -4.07 -20.97
N GLN A 13 9.58 -3.05 -21.77
CA GLN A 13 8.24 -2.85 -22.34
C GLN A 13 7.75 -4.10 -23.09
N LYS A 14 8.56 -4.64 -24.01
CA LYS A 14 8.21 -5.86 -24.77
C LYS A 14 8.04 -7.09 -23.88
N GLY A 15 8.86 -7.22 -22.84
CA GLY A 15 8.74 -8.31 -21.88
C GLY A 15 7.41 -8.26 -21.13
N LEU A 16 7.05 -7.09 -20.61
CA LEU A 16 5.76 -6.89 -19.94
C LEU A 16 4.58 -7.12 -20.88
N GLU A 17 4.61 -6.60 -22.11
CA GLU A 17 3.57 -6.81 -23.13
C GLU A 17 3.36 -8.29 -23.43
N LYS A 18 4.45 -9.07 -23.49
CA LYS A 18 4.38 -10.52 -23.71
C LYS A 18 3.68 -11.22 -22.55
N VAL A 19 4.04 -10.90 -21.31
CA VAL A 19 3.42 -11.52 -20.11
C VAL A 19 1.95 -11.15 -20.02
N VAL A 20 1.60 -9.88 -20.17
CA VAL A 20 0.19 -9.41 -20.13
C VAL A 20 -0.63 -10.08 -21.22
N LYS A 21 -0.13 -10.14 -22.46
CA LYS A 21 -0.84 -10.79 -23.56
C LYS A 21 -1.07 -12.29 -23.32
N LEU A 22 -0.09 -13.00 -22.75
CA LEU A 22 -0.27 -14.42 -22.41
C LEU A 22 -1.32 -14.58 -21.31
N ALA A 23 -1.22 -13.76 -20.26
CA ALA A 23 -2.18 -13.74 -19.16
C ALA A 23 -3.62 -13.50 -19.64
N GLU A 24 -3.87 -12.47 -20.45
CA GLU A 24 -5.21 -12.15 -20.97
C GLU A 24 -5.82 -13.28 -21.84
N ASN A 25 -5.00 -14.20 -22.38
CA ASN A 25 -5.49 -15.38 -23.12
C ASN A 25 -5.72 -16.60 -22.22
N GLU A 26 -5.05 -16.66 -21.07
CA GLU A 26 -5.05 -17.82 -20.15
C GLU A 26 -5.99 -17.62 -18.97
N ILE A 27 -6.13 -16.38 -18.50
CA ILE A 27 -7.04 -15.96 -17.43
C ILE A 27 -7.95 -14.83 -17.93
N ASP A 28 -9.26 -14.94 -17.67
CA ASP A 28 -10.23 -13.88 -17.96
C ASP A 28 -10.06 -12.77 -16.92
N ALA A 29 -9.07 -11.89 -17.13
CA ALA A 29 -8.69 -10.79 -16.26
C ALA A 29 -8.09 -9.61 -17.06
N ASP A 30 -8.35 -8.38 -16.61
CA ASP A 30 -7.77 -7.15 -17.20
C ASP A 30 -6.49 -6.75 -16.46
N ILE A 31 -5.36 -7.19 -17.01
CA ILE A 31 -4.02 -7.00 -16.43
C ILE A 31 -3.39 -5.69 -16.89
N LYS A 32 -2.90 -4.92 -15.93
CA LYS A 32 -2.27 -3.61 -16.12
C LYS A 32 -1.02 -3.52 -15.27
N VAL A 33 0.06 -2.95 -15.83
CA VAL A 33 1.33 -2.81 -15.12
C VAL A 33 2.02 -1.51 -15.50
N SER A 34 2.64 -0.86 -14.52
CA SER A 34 3.52 0.30 -14.75
C SER A 34 4.74 0.23 -13.84
N VAL A 35 5.89 0.55 -14.40
CA VAL A 35 7.20 0.50 -13.76
C VAL A 35 7.90 1.81 -14.00
N HIS A 36 8.54 2.34 -12.96
CA HIS A 36 9.40 3.51 -13.04
C HIS A 36 10.67 3.27 -12.22
N ASP A 37 11.81 3.23 -12.90
CA ASP A 37 13.12 3.19 -12.26
C ASP A 37 13.61 4.63 -12.06
N LEU A 38 13.68 5.10 -10.81
CA LEU A 38 14.10 6.45 -10.44
C LEU A 38 15.58 6.69 -10.69
N THR A 39 16.41 5.65 -10.57
CA THR A 39 17.87 5.73 -10.81
C THR A 39 18.16 5.95 -12.28
N THR A 40 17.51 5.16 -13.15
CA THR A 40 17.73 5.29 -14.59
C THR A 40 16.79 6.30 -15.23
N GLY A 41 15.63 6.61 -14.64
CA GLY A 41 14.53 7.35 -15.28
C GLY A 41 13.82 6.56 -16.39
N GLU A 42 13.98 5.24 -16.44
CA GLU A 42 13.25 4.38 -17.38
C GLU A 42 11.81 4.14 -16.91
N ILE A 43 10.88 4.13 -17.87
CA ILE A 43 9.46 3.90 -17.63
C ILE A 43 8.97 2.83 -18.61
N ALA A 44 8.25 1.83 -18.12
CA ALA A 44 7.52 0.88 -18.94
C ALA A 44 6.08 0.76 -18.43
N SER A 45 5.11 0.68 -19.33
CA SER A 45 3.69 0.69 -18.98
C SER A 45 2.88 -0.09 -20.01
N VAL A 46 2.12 -1.08 -19.54
CA VAL A 46 1.18 -1.87 -20.35
C VAL A 46 -0.20 -1.68 -19.75
N ASN A 47 -1.14 -1.20 -20.56
CA ASN A 47 -2.48 -0.79 -20.10
C ASN A 47 -2.48 0.25 -18.96
N GLY A 48 -1.36 0.90 -18.61
CA GLY A 48 -1.26 1.74 -17.40
C GLY A 48 -2.14 3.00 -17.36
N LYS A 49 -2.73 3.38 -18.50
CA LYS A 49 -3.72 4.46 -18.61
C LYS A 49 -5.18 3.99 -18.53
N LYS A 50 -5.43 2.68 -18.57
CA LYS A 50 -6.77 2.11 -18.41
C LYS A 50 -7.10 2.12 -16.93
N PHE A 51 -8.28 2.61 -16.58
CA PHE A 51 -8.75 2.58 -15.21
C PHE A 51 -9.45 1.25 -14.91
N GLY A 52 -9.48 0.91 -13.64
CA GLY A 52 -10.29 -0.16 -13.06
C GLY A 52 -10.68 0.24 -11.64
N TRP A 53 -11.49 -0.59 -10.98
CA TRP A 53 -11.72 -0.44 -9.55
C TRP A 53 -10.38 -0.41 -8.82
N ALA A 54 -10.25 0.49 -7.86
CA ALA A 54 -8.97 0.75 -7.21
C ALA A 54 -8.66 -0.21 -6.06
N ALA A 55 -9.66 -0.93 -5.55
CA ALA A 55 -9.54 -1.66 -4.29
C ALA A 55 -8.86 -0.81 -3.20
N SER A 56 -8.18 -1.44 -2.25
CA SER A 56 -7.51 -0.73 -1.16
C SER A 56 -6.22 0.02 -1.55
N ILE A 57 -5.76 -0.03 -2.80
CA ILE A 57 -4.63 0.84 -3.20
C ILE A 57 -5.04 2.31 -3.29
N ILE A 58 -6.34 2.63 -3.33
CA ILE A 58 -6.86 4.00 -3.17
C ILE A 58 -6.47 4.65 -1.83
N LYS A 59 -6.10 3.86 -0.82
CA LYS A 59 -5.68 4.38 0.50
C LYS A 59 -4.35 5.13 0.45
N VAL A 60 -3.53 4.92 -0.60
CA VAL A 60 -2.28 5.68 -0.81
C VAL A 60 -2.56 7.19 -0.99
N PRO A 61 -3.41 7.64 -1.94
CA PRO A 61 -3.77 9.05 -2.02
C PRO A 61 -4.60 9.57 -0.82
N VAL A 62 -5.32 8.71 -0.09
CA VAL A 62 -5.97 9.10 1.19
C VAL A 62 -4.92 9.49 2.23
N MET A 63 -3.91 8.64 2.44
CA MET A 63 -2.78 8.93 3.34
C MET A 63 -2.08 10.24 2.95
N VAL A 64 -1.76 10.41 1.66
CA VAL A 64 -1.09 11.63 1.19
C VAL A 64 -1.94 12.88 1.42
N SER A 65 -3.27 12.77 1.30
CA SER A 65 -4.18 13.89 1.59
C SER A 65 -4.19 14.22 3.08
N ALA A 66 -4.30 13.22 3.97
CA ALA A 66 -4.24 13.45 5.41
C ALA A 66 -2.91 14.07 5.85
N LEU A 67 -1.78 13.62 5.27
CA LEU A 67 -0.46 14.19 5.56
C LEU A 67 -0.30 15.63 5.04
N LYS A 68 -1.03 16.02 3.98
CA LYS A 68 -1.10 17.42 3.53
C LYS A 68 -1.85 18.28 4.54
N GLU A 69 -3.00 17.85 5.02
CA GLU A 69 -3.74 18.58 6.08
C GLU A 69 -2.90 18.70 7.36
N ILE A 70 -2.10 17.68 7.70
CA ILE A 70 -1.16 17.75 8.83
C ILE A 70 -0.06 18.80 8.58
N TYR A 71 0.50 18.81 7.37
CA TYR A 71 1.54 19.76 7.00
C TYR A 71 1.03 21.21 6.96
N ASP A 72 -0.19 21.41 6.47
CA ASP A 72 -0.83 22.72 6.37
C ASP A 72 -1.30 23.22 7.75
N GLY A 73 -1.30 22.36 8.78
CA GLY A 73 -1.58 22.70 10.17
C GLY A 73 -3.04 22.51 10.60
N ASP A 74 -3.87 21.99 9.70
CA ASP A 74 -5.30 21.75 9.90
C ASP A 74 -5.57 20.42 10.64
N LEU A 75 -4.56 19.56 10.74
CA LEU A 75 -4.61 18.27 11.44
C LEU A 75 -3.31 18.00 12.20
N SER A 76 -3.36 17.16 13.23
CA SER A 76 -2.18 16.63 13.91
C SER A 76 -2.23 15.11 13.96
N LEU A 77 -1.08 14.45 13.89
CA LEU A 77 -0.96 13.00 14.11
C LEU A 77 -1.51 12.56 15.47
N LYS A 78 -1.47 13.44 16.48
CA LYS A 78 -1.98 13.19 17.83
C LYS A 78 -3.47 13.48 17.99
N THR A 79 -4.11 14.12 17.01
CA THR A 79 -5.55 14.37 17.05
C THR A 79 -6.29 13.04 17.24
N LYS A 80 -7.10 12.96 18.30
CA LYS A 80 -7.84 11.76 18.68
C LYS A 80 -9.26 11.83 18.10
N LEU A 81 -9.55 10.96 17.13
CA LEU A 81 -10.86 10.85 16.49
C LEU A 81 -11.66 9.70 17.10
N PRO A 82 -12.95 9.90 17.42
CA PRO A 82 -13.80 8.84 17.94
C PRO A 82 -14.25 7.90 16.82
N ILE A 83 -14.30 6.60 17.10
CA ILE A 83 -14.98 5.62 16.27
C ILE A 83 -16.47 5.81 16.46
N ASN A 84 -17.20 6.08 15.38
CA ASN A 84 -18.64 6.32 15.38
C ASN A 84 -19.45 5.22 14.64
N HIS A 85 -18.78 4.31 13.92
CA HIS A 85 -19.39 3.26 13.10
C HIS A 85 -20.40 3.78 12.06
N GLU A 86 -20.33 5.07 11.70
CA GLU A 86 -21.24 5.70 10.73
C GLU A 86 -21.02 5.18 9.32
N PHE A 87 -19.75 4.88 8.99
CA PHE A 87 -19.32 4.41 7.67
C PHE A 87 -18.75 3.00 7.73
N LEU A 88 -19.28 2.18 8.63
CA LEU A 88 -18.84 0.81 8.79
C LEU A 88 -19.26 -0.05 7.61
N LEU A 89 -18.29 -0.73 6.98
CA LEU A 89 -18.57 -1.74 5.95
C LEU A 89 -18.80 -3.12 6.56
N GLU A 90 -17.87 -3.55 7.43
CA GLU A 90 -17.86 -4.86 8.09
C GLU A 90 -17.03 -4.81 9.38
N HIS A 91 -17.28 -5.75 10.31
CA HIS A 91 -16.59 -5.87 11.60
C HIS A 91 -15.39 -6.83 11.57
N THR A 92 -14.67 -6.90 10.45
CA THR A 92 -13.57 -7.84 10.22
C THR A 92 -12.20 -7.25 10.55
N ASP A 93 -12.07 -5.92 10.48
CA ASP A 93 -10.84 -5.19 10.71
C ASP A 93 -10.67 -4.80 12.20
N TYR A 94 -9.44 -4.49 12.63
CA TYR A 94 -9.14 -4.14 14.02
C TYR A 94 -9.96 -2.94 14.53
N VAL A 95 -9.95 -1.82 13.81
CA VAL A 95 -10.65 -0.59 14.20
C VAL A 95 -12.16 -0.79 14.15
N SER A 96 -12.66 -1.53 13.16
CA SER A 96 -14.08 -1.89 13.03
C SER A 96 -14.62 -2.73 14.19
N GLY A 97 -13.74 -3.47 14.90
CA GLY A 97 -14.08 -4.28 16.07
C GLY A 97 -14.01 -3.54 17.41
N LEU A 98 -13.54 -2.29 17.42
CA LEU A 98 -13.41 -1.52 18.66
C LEU A 98 -14.77 -0.95 19.12
N PRO A 99 -14.97 -0.78 20.44
CA PRO A 99 -16.20 -0.19 20.97
C PRO A 99 -16.46 1.22 20.44
N LEU A 100 -17.74 1.55 20.22
CA LEU A 100 -18.20 2.89 19.89
C LEU A 100 -17.63 3.93 20.87
N GLY A 101 -17.12 5.05 20.36
CA GLY A 101 -16.53 6.13 21.15
C GLY A 101 -15.07 5.91 21.54
N THR A 102 -14.48 4.74 21.24
CA THR A 102 -13.02 4.55 21.34
C THR A 102 -12.31 5.59 20.50
N LYS A 103 -11.25 6.20 21.04
CA LYS A 103 -10.52 7.27 20.36
C LYS A 103 -9.16 6.79 19.89
N LEU A 104 -8.94 6.85 18.59
CA LEU A 104 -7.63 6.58 17.97
C LEU A 104 -7.02 7.88 17.45
N SER A 105 -5.70 7.96 17.48
CA SER A 105 -4.97 9.08 16.91
C SER A 105 -4.99 8.99 15.38
N VAL A 106 -4.80 10.11 14.70
CA VAL A 106 -4.63 10.11 13.24
C VAL A 106 -3.45 9.21 12.83
N ALA A 107 -2.37 9.14 13.61
CA ALA A 107 -1.28 8.20 13.36
C ALA A 107 -1.74 6.72 13.42
N GLU A 108 -2.51 6.35 14.46
CA GLU A 108 -3.08 5.00 14.60
C GLU A 108 -4.02 4.68 13.42
N LEU A 109 -4.85 5.64 13.00
CA LEU A 109 -5.75 5.47 11.85
C LEU A 109 -5.00 5.29 10.53
N ILE A 110 -3.97 6.11 10.26
CA ILE A 110 -3.15 5.95 9.04
C ILE A 110 -2.42 4.61 9.07
N TYR A 111 -1.89 4.19 10.22
CA TYR A 111 -1.23 2.90 10.37
C TYR A 111 -2.17 1.74 10.03
N HIS A 112 -3.35 1.66 10.65
CA HIS A 112 -4.31 0.58 10.37
C HIS A 112 -4.83 0.63 8.93
N MET A 113 -5.06 1.83 8.40
CA MET A 113 -5.43 2.02 6.99
C MET A 113 -4.36 1.48 6.02
N MET A 114 -3.08 1.69 6.31
CA MET A 114 -1.99 1.33 5.40
C MET A 114 -1.52 -0.12 5.59
N VAL A 115 -1.35 -0.56 6.84
CA VAL A 115 -0.73 -1.84 7.21
C VAL A 115 -1.75 -2.98 7.18
N THR A 116 -2.86 -2.82 7.90
CA THR A 116 -3.92 -3.85 7.96
C THR A 116 -5.03 -3.60 6.95
N SER A 117 -4.93 -2.53 6.15
CA SER A 117 -5.92 -2.18 5.15
C SER A 117 -7.32 -1.93 5.72
N ASP A 118 -7.41 -1.40 6.94
CA ASP A 118 -8.67 -1.24 7.69
C ASP A 118 -9.60 -0.21 7.02
N ASN A 119 -10.85 -0.59 6.74
CA ASN A 119 -11.83 0.27 6.06
C ASN A 119 -12.44 1.33 6.98
N GLU A 120 -12.71 0.99 8.24
CA GLU A 120 -13.28 1.94 9.21
C GLU A 120 -12.26 3.05 9.51
N ALA A 121 -10.99 2.68 9.69
CA ALA A 121 -9.90 3.65 9.85
C ALA A 121 -9.79 4.59 8.64
N THR A 122 -9.98 4.04 7.43
CA THR A 122 -9.96 4.82 6.19
C THR A 122 -11.12 5.81 6.15
N ASN A 123 -12.32 5.37 6.49
CA ASN A 123 -13.53 6.18 6.38
C ASN A 123 -13.56 7.30 7.42
N ILE A 124 -13.21 7.02 8.68
CA ILE A 124 -13.10 8.03 9.74
C ILE A 124 -12.11 9.12 9.32
N LEU A 125 -10.91 8.73 8.86
CA LEU A 125 -9.90 9.69 8.47
C LEU A 125 -10.31 10.48 7.21
N ALA A 126 -10.83 9.79 6.19
CA ALA A 126 -11.25 10.41 4.95
C ALA A 126 -12.38 11.41 5.17
N ASP A 127 -13.40 11.06 5.95
CA ASP A 127 -14.51 11.94 6.28
C ASP A 127 -14.01 13.19 7.03
N TYR A 128 -13.17 12.99 8.06
CA TYR A 128 -12.64 14.08 8.87
C TYR A 128 -11.89 15.14 8.06
N ILE A 129 -11.13 14.73 7.03
CA ILE A 129 -10.37 15.67 6.17
C ILE A 129 -11.20 16.28 5.03
N GLY A 130 -12.53 16.14 5.05
CA GLY A 130 -13.42 16.70 4.01
C GLY A 130 -13.78 15.73 2.88
N GLY A 131 -13.60 14.44 3.12
CA GLY A 131 -14.14 13.37 2.28
C GLY A 131 -13.56 13.30 0.87
N PRO A 132 -14.31 12.69 -0.07
CA PRO A 132 -13.90 12.56 -1.46
C PRO A 132 -13.50 13.88 -2.14
N GLN A 133 -14.05 15.03 -1.77
CA GLN A 133 -13.70 16.32 -2.39
C GLN A 133 -12.23 16.68 -2.17
N THR A 134 -11.78 16.65 -0.91
CA THR A 134 -10.39 16.97 -0.54
C THR A 134 -9.43 15.97 -1.18
N ILE A 135 -9.75 14.68 -1.10
CA ILE A 135 -8.88 13.61 -1.61
C ILE A 135 -8.77 13.68 -3.14
N ASN A 136 -9.88 13.91 -3.84
CA ASN A 136 -9.88 14.08 -5.30
C ASN A 136 -9.17 15.37 -5.73
N LYS A 137 -9.22 16.44 -4.93
CA LYS A 137 -8.45 17.67 -5.18
C LYS A 137 -6.95 17.38 -5.10
N THR A 138 -6.49 16.73 -4.03
CA THR A 138 -5.09 16.29 -3.87
C THR A 138 -4.64 15.42 -5.04
N MET A 139 -5.44 14.42 -5.43
CA MET A 139 -5.12 13.57 -6.59
C MET A 139 -4.93 14.40 -7.88
N ARG A 140 -5.80 15.39 -8.15
CA ARG A 140 -5.65 16.28 -9.30
C ARG A 140 -4.38 17.15 -9.24
N GLU A 141 -4.04 17.68 -8.07
CA GLU A 141 -2.82 18.48 -7.86
C GLU A 141 -1.55 17.66 -8.16
N LEU A 142 -1.56 16.39 -7.76
CA LEU A 142 -0.51 15.39 -8.02
C LEU A 142 -0.58 14.79 -9.44
N GLY A 143 -1.51 15.25 -10.29
CA GLY A 143 -1.61 14.81 -11.68
C GLY A 143 -2.19 13.41 -11.89
N MET A 144 -2.86 12.86 -10.88
CA MET A 144 -3.65 11.62 -10.95
C MET A 144 -5.02 11.91 -11.55
N LYS A 145 -5.07 12.11 -12.87
CA LYS A 145 -6.24 12.65 -13.58
C LYS A 145 -7.32 11.60 -13.88
N LYS A 146 -7.02 10.32 -13.68
CA LYS A 146 -7.88 9.17 -13.96
C LYS A 146 -8.19 8.35 -12.71
N SER A 147 -7.65 8.74 -11.56
CA SER A 147 -8.03 8.21 -10.25
C SER A 147 -9.12 9.06 -9.61
N MET A 148 -10.00 8.41 -8.87
CA MET A 148 -11.07 9.07 -8.13
C MET A 148 -11.48 8.21 -6.92
N LEU A 149 -11.57 8.84 -5.76
CA LEU A 149 -12.35 8.34 -4.63
C LEU A 149 -13.78 8.78 -4.91
N GLY A 150 -14.60 7.85 -5.37
CA GLY A 150 -16.00 8.10 -5.68
C GLY A 150 -16.90 8.01 -4.45
N HIS A 151 -16.52 7.22 -3.44
CA HIS A 151 -17.26 7.11 -2.19
C HIS A 151 -16.37 6.62 -1.04
N LEU A 152 -16.81 6.85 0.20
CA LEU A 152 -16.25 6.17 1.37
C LEU A 152 -16.45 4.67 1.23
N LEU A 153 -15.55 3.88 1.82
CA LEU A 153 -15.48 2.42 1.66
C LEU A 153 -16.56 1.74 2.49
N CYS A 154 -17.83 2.04 2.21
CA CYS A 154 -19.02 1.49 2.84
C CYS A 154 -20.22 1.53 1.88
N SER A 155 -21.30 0.84 2.26
CA SER A 155 -22.53 0.75 1.46
C SER A 155 -23.47 1.92 1.76
N GLY A 156 -24.27 2.33 0.76
CA GLY A 156 -25.36 3.30 0.97
C GLY A 156 -24.94 4.77 1.13
N VAL A 157 -23.67 5.11 0.91
CA VAL A 157 -23.18 6.50 1.00
C VAL A 157 -23.28 7.27 -0.32
N PRO A 158 -23.31 8.62 -0.26
CA PRO A 158 -23.26 9.46 -1.46
C PRO A 158 -22.06 9.15 -2.35
N ARG A 159 -22.29 9.18 -3.66
CA ARG A 159 -21.28 8.89 -4.68
C ARG A 159 -20.93 10.13 -5.50
N TYR A 160 -19.65 10.41 -5.62
CA TYR A 160 -19.08 11.41 -6.50
C TYR A 160 -18.93 10.81 -7.89
N THR A 161 -19.74 11.31 -8.81
CA THR A 161 -19.75 10.84 -10.19
C THR A 161 -19.02 11.83 -11.09
N SER A 162 -18.56 11.35 -12.24
CA SER A 162 -18.02 12.19 -13.30
C SER A 162 -18.42 11.63 -14.67
N LYS A 163 -18.18 12.40 -15.73
CA LYS A 163 -18.49 11.95 -17.11
C LYS A 163 -17.81 10.62 -17.47
N ILE A 164 -16.63 10.34 -16.91
CA ILE A 164 -15.87 9.10 -17.17
C ILE A 164 -16.07 8.03 -16.10
N ASN A 165 -16.79 8.34 -15.01
CA ASN A 165 -17.09 7.42 -13.90
C ASN A 165 -18.51 7.71 -13.36
N PRO A 166 -19.55 7.39 -14.15
CA PRO A 166 -20.93 7.77 -13.86
C PRO A 166 -21.53 7.01 -12.68
N ASP A 167 -20.98 5.85 -12.33
CA ASP A 167 -21.38 5.02 -11.19
C ASP A 167 -20.73 5.46 -9.86
N GLY A 168 -19.80 6.42 -9.93
CA GLY A 168 -19.09 6.95 -8.79
C GLY A 168 -18.30 5.90 -8.03
N SER A 169 -17.80 4.85 -8.70
CA SER A 169 -16.91 3.85 -8.09
C SER A 169 -15.54 4.41 -7.74
N ASN A 170 -14.85 3.79 -6.77
CA ASN A 170 -13.45 4.10 -6.47
C ASN A 170 -12.56 3.52 -7.58
N ILE A 171 -11.95 4.38 -8.40
CA ILE A 171 -11.18 3.98 -9.59
C ILE A 171 -9.76 4.53 -9.58
N THR A 172 -8.84 3.83 -10.25
CA THR A 172 -7.45 4.27 -10.43
C THR A 172 -6.81 3.65 -11.68
N THR A 173 -5.59 4.09 -12.01
CA THR A 173 -4.74 3.47 -13.03
C THR A 173 -3.34 3.22 -12.49
N PRO A 174 -2.57 2.27 -13.08
CA PRO A 174 -1.17 2.07 -12.70
C PRO A 174 -0.30 3.32 -12.93
N ASP A 175 -0.50 4.05 -14.02
CA ASP A 175 0.24 5.30 -14.29
C ASP A 175 -0.01 6.35 -13.20
N ASP A 176 -1.24 6.50 -12.72
CA ASP A 176 -1.58 7.47 -11.67
C ASP A 176 -1.03 7.03 -10.31
N MET A 177 -1.06 5.72 -10.01
CA MET A 177 -0.46 5.17 -8.80
C MET A 177 1.07 5.31 -8.80
N VAL A 178 1.73 5.09 -9.95
CA VAL A 178 3.16 5.40 -10.10
C VAL A 178 3.43 6.89 -9.86
N LYS A 179 2.57 7.81 -10.31
CA LYS A 179 2.76 9.26 -10.07
C LYS A 179 2.73 9.63 -8.59
N VAL A 180 1.77 9.13 -7.81
CA VAL A 180 1.75 9.42 -6.36
C VAL A 180 2.95 8.84 -5.66
N MET A 181 3.39 7.62 -6.04
CA MET A 181 4.63 7.05 -5.52
C MET A 181 5.86 7.89 -5.89
N ARG A 182 5.93 8.43 -7.12
CA ARG A 182 7.01 9.37 -7.48
C ARG A 182 6.95 10.65 -6.66
N HIS A 183 5.77 11.17 -6.36
CA HIS A 183 5.64 12.31 -5.46
C HIS A 183 6.16 12.01 -4.05
N ILE A 184 6.09 10.76 -3.59
CA ILE A 184 6.69 10.35 -2.31
C ILE A 184 8.22 10.21 -2.43
N TYR A 185 8.71 9.53 -3.48
CA TYR A 185 10.08 9.01 -3.53
C TYR A 185 11.07 9.77 -4.43
N ASP A 186 10.60 10.64 -5.33
CA ASP A 186 11.44 11.40 -6.27
C ASP A 186 11.39 12.91 -5.93
N PRO A 187 12.37 13.44 -5.16
CA PRO A 187 12.40 14.85 -4.78
C PRO A 187 12.41 15.81 -5.98
N ASN A 188 12.99 15.40 -7.11
CA ASN A 188 13.11 16.25 -8.31
C ASN A 188 11.81 16.33 -9.11
N PHE A 189 10.93 15.34 -8.95
CA PHE A 189 9.61 15.34 -9.55
C PHE A 189 8.54 15.88 -8.59
N SER A 190 8.79 15.82 -7.28
CA SER A 190 7.71 15.97 -6.32
C SER A 190 7.17 17.40 -6.20
N LYS A 191 5.86 17.48 -5.97
CA LYS A 191 5.16 18.69 -5.52
C LYS A 191 4.84 18.65 -4.02
N LEU A 192 5.14 17.53 -3.36
CA LEU A 192 4.93 17.38 -1.92
C LEU A 192 6.14 17.96 -1.19
N ALA A 193 5.87 18.71 -0.13
CA ALA A 193 6.89 19.15 0.80
C ALA A 193 7.67 17.94 1.36
N GLU A 194 8.95 18.12 1.66
CA GLU A 194 9.80 17.05 2.18
C GLU A 194 9.24 16.35 3.42
N PRO A 195 8.66 17.06 4.42
CA PRO A 195 8.07 16.40 5.59
C PRO A 195 6.94 15.42 5.22
N ILE A 196 6.07 15.79 4.27
CA ILE A 196 4.99 14.91 3.78
C ILE A 196 5.59 13.63 3.17
N ARG A 197 6.64 13.78 2.36
CA ARG A 197 7.31 12.65 1.70
C ARG A 197 7.92 11.69 2.71
N LYS A 198 8.61 12.21 3.73
CA LYS A 198 9.23 11.42 4.80
C LYS A 198 8.19 10.70 5.65
N ALA A 199 7.11 11.39 6.03
CA ALA A 199 6.02 10.78 6.78
C ALA A 199 5.34 9.65 5.99
N ALA A 200 5.06 9.86 4.70
CA ALA A 200 4.52 8.83 3.83
C ALA A 200 5.47 7.62 3.73
N ASP A 201 6.78 7.85 3.57
CA ASP A 201 7.76 6.76 3.55
C ASP A 201 7.81 5.98 4.87
N ARG A 202 7.70 6.66 6.01
CA ARG A 202 7.64 6.02 7.33
C ARG A 202 6.43 5.09 7.43
N PHE A 203 5.23 5.53 7.03
CA PHE A 203 4.06 4.65 7.02
C PHE A 203 4.23 3.46 6.07
N PHE A 204 4.80 3.69 4.89
CA PHE A 204 5.15 2.60 3.97
C PHE A 204 6.17 1.62 4.55
N SER A 205 7.07 2.05 5.44
CA SER A 205 8.07 1.17 6.08
C SER A 205 7.47 0.10 6.99
N PHE A 206 6.23 0.28 7.46
CA PHE A 206 5.50 -0.72 8.24
C PHE A 206 4.71 -1.71 7.37
N THR A 207 4.63 -1.46 6.06
CA THR A 207 3.89 -2.33 5.13
C THR A 207 4.74 -3.52 4.68
N SER A 208 4.08 -4.59 4.23
CA SER A 208 4.75 -5.76 3.66
C SER A 208 4.20 -6.07 2.27
N PRO A 209 5.05 -6.50 1.32
CA PRO A 209 4.57 -6.90 0.00
C PRO A 209 3.81 -8.23 0.04
N SER A 210 2.95 -8.44 -0.95
CA SER A 210 2.32 -9.74 -1.23
C SER A 210 2.82 -10.38 -2.52
N PHE A 211 3.16 -9.57 -3.53
CA PHE A 211 3.59 -10.05 -4.84
C PHE A 211 4.85 -9.34 -5.34
N LEU A 212 5.14 -8.11 -4.90
CA LEU A 212 6.36 -7.39 -5.30
C LEU A 212 7.65 -8.07 -4.83
N ASP A 213 7.59 -9.02 -3.89
CA ASP A 213 8.72 -9.86 -3.49
C ASP A 213 8.90 -11.13 -4.36
N PHE A 214 8.00 -11.36 -5.31
CA PHE A 214 8.08 -12.46 -6.29
C PHE A 214 9.26 -12.28 -7.25
N GLY A 215 9.51 -13.31 -8.07
CA GLY A 215 10.56 -13.27 -9.09
C GLY A 215 11.98 -13.23 -8.53
N GLY A 216 12.17 -13.29 -7.21
CA GLY A 216 13.50 -13.28 -6.57
C GLY A 216 13.86 -11.95 -5.89
N PHE A 217 12.90 -11.05 -5.64
CA PHE A 217 13.11 -9.81 -4.90
C PHE A 217 13.18 -9.99 -3.36
N LYS A 218 13.00 -11.21 -2.82
CA LYS A 218 12.93 -11.60 -1.39
C LYS A 218 13.98 -11.07 -0.40
N LYS A 219 15.04 -10.37 -0.84
CA LYS A 219 16.08 -9.77 0.03
C LYS A 219 16.19 -8.25 -0.11
N LYS A 220 15.24 -7.62 -0.80
CA LYS A 220 15.24 -6.18 -1.06
C LYS A 220 14.33 -5.45 -0.08
N ASN A 221 14.60 -4.16 0.15
CA ASN A 221 13.71 -3.29 0.92
C ASN A 221 12.48 -2.99 0.06
N ILE A 222 11.35 -3.63 0.36
CA ILE A 222 10.11 -3.50 -0.42
C ILE A 222 9.03 -2.94 0.49
N LYS A 223 8.42 -1.84 0.05
CA LYS A 223 7.31 -1.18 0.72
C LYS A 223 6.14 -1.15 -0.24
N ALA A 224 4.97 -1.59 0.18
CA ALA A 224 3.86 -1.83 -0.74
C ALA A 224 2.49 -1.69 -0.09
N LYS A 225 1.51 -1.20 -0.85
CA LYS A 225 0.09 -1.30 -0.51
C LYS A 225 -0.57 -2.30 -1.44
N VAL A 226 -1.21 -3.29 -0.82
CA VAL A 226 -2.04 -4.29 -1.51
C VAL A 226 -3.49 -3.81 -1.57
N GLY A 227 -4.18 -4.14 -2.65
CA GLY A 227 -5.62 -3.94 -2.82
C GLY A 227 -6.29 -5.24 -3.19
N HIS A 228 -7.35 -5.59 -2.47
CA HIS A 228 -8.19 -6.74 -2.77
C HIS A 228 -9.66 -6.37 -2.67
N ILE A 229 -10.44 -6.73 -3.68
CA ILE A 229 -11.91 -6.81 -3.63
C ILE A 229 -12.29 -8.15 -4.23
N SER A 230 -13.27 -8.84 -3.65
CA SER A 230 -13.87 -10.02 -4.25
C SER A 230 -15.35 -9.75 -4.48
N ASP A 231 -15.76 -9.77 -5.74
CA ASP A 231 -17.17 -9.76 -6.13
C ASP A 231 -17.52 -11.13 -6.72
N HIS A 232 -18.66 -11.68 -6.30
CA HIS A 232 -19.14 -12.97 -6.79
C HIS A 232 -19.54 -12.89 -8.28
N ASP A 233 -20.03 -11.75 -8.74
CA ASP A 233 -20.61 -11.58 -10.07
C ASP A 233 -19.62 -10.97 -11.07
N ASP A 234 -18.78 -10.03 -10.61
CA ASP A 234 -17.81 -9.30 -11.46
C ASP A 234 -16.36 -9.84 -11.36
N GLY A 235 -16.08 -10.76 -10.44
CA GLY A 235 -14.76 -11.34 -10.19
C GLY A 235 -13.94 -10.57 -9.14
N SER A 236 -12.70 -11.00 -8.91
CA SER A 236 -11.82 -10.37 -7.92
C SER A 236 -10.90 -9.33 -8.55
N ASP A 237 -10.65 -8.24 -7.82
CA ASP A 237 -9.66 -7.23 -8.13
C ASP A 237 -8.47 -7.39 -7.18
N ILE A 238 -7.29 -7.67 -7.71
CA ILE A 238 -6.08 -8.00 -6.95
C ILE A 238 -4.97 -7.07 -7.40
N HIS A 239 -4.47 -6.20 -6.53
CA HIS A 239 -3.57 -5.11 -6.90
C HIS A 239 -2.42 -4.98 -5.93
N GLU A 240 -1.31 -4.44 -6.41
CA GLU A 240 -0.23 -4.00 -5.54
C GLU A 240 0.50 -2.81 -6.16
N VAL A 241 0.80 -1.81 -5.33
CA VAL A 241 1.65 -0.67 -5.67
C VAL A 241 2.72 -0.53 -4.61
N GLY A 242 3.96 -0.31 -5.02
CA GLY A 242 5.05 -0.19 -4.08
C GLY A 242 6.34 0.31 -4.69
N ILE A 243 7.38 0.31 -3.87
CA ILE A 243 8.74 0.65 -4.25
C ILE A 243 9.71 -0.42 -3.75
N ILE A 244 10.70 -0.75 -4.59
CA ILE A 244 11.76 -1.72 -4.31
C ILE A 244 13.09 -0.96 -4.24
N ASN A 245 13.89 -1.21 -3.20
CA ASN A 245 15.18 -0.55 -2.91
C ASN A 245 15.11 0.99 -2.92
N ASN A 246 13.95 1.57 -2.64
CA ASN A 246 13.68 3.00 -2.73
C ASN A 246 13.95 3.63 -4.12
N ASP A 247 14.09 2.82 -5.18
CA ASP A 247 14.42 3.33 -6.52
C ASP A 247 13.61 2.74 -7.67
N LEU A 248 12.91 1.62 -7.47
CA LEU A 248 12.07 1.00 -8.50
C LEU A 248 10.62 0.98 -8.05
N ILE A 249 9.81 1.86 -8.62
CA ILE A 249 8.37 1.92 -8.38
C ILE A 249 7.67 0.94 -9.32
N VAL A 250 6.77 0.14 -8.78
CA VAL A 250 5.96 -0.83 -9.54
C VAL A 250 4.51 -0.72 -9.09
N CYS A 251 3.59 -0.71 -10.06
CA CYS A 251 2.17 -0.90 -9.82
C CYS A 251 1.65 -1.99 -10.76
N MET A 252 0.98 -2.99 -10.20
CA MET A 252 0.29 -4.06 -10.91
C MET A 252 -1.18 -4.09 -10.49
N MET A 253 -2.07 -4.19 -11.47
CA MET A 253 -3.50 -4.32 -11.26
C MET A 253 -4.04 -5.46 -12.13
N ALA A 254 -4.68 -6.43 -11.52
CA ALA A 254 -5.52 -7.42 -12.17
C ALA A 254 -6.96 -7.14 -11.77
N ASN A 255 -7.79 -6.70 -12.72
CA ASN A 255 -9.20 -6.48 -12.46
C ASN A 255 -10.05 -7.60 -13.05
N LYS A 256 -11.21 -7.88 -12.43
CA LYS A 256 -12.21 -8.87 -12.90
C LYS A 256 -11.68 -10.29 -13.04
N VAL A 257 -10.80 -10.73 -12.14
CA VAL A 257 -10.23 -12.09 -12.13
C VAL A 257 -11.35 -13.09 -11.80
N LYS A 258 -11.78 -13.91 -12.77
CA LYS A 258 -12.90 -14.86 -12.60
C LYS A 258 -12.54 -16.24 -12.04
N THR A 259 -11.27 -16.53 -11.75
CA THR A 259 -10.84 -17.88 -11.36
C THR A 259 -11.33 -18.27 -9.95
N SER A 260 -11.89 -19.47 -9.83
CA SER A 260 -12.69 -20.01 -8.72
C SER A 260 -11.92 -20.43 -7.45
N PHE A 261 -10.77 -19.83 -7.13
CA PHE A 261 -9.95 -20.27 -5.99
C PHE A 261 -9.40 -19.11 -5.15
N LEU A 262 -10.27 -18.19 -4.71
CA LEU A 262 -9.89 -17.14 -3.75
C LEU A 262 -10.52 -17.30 -2.35
N GLY A 263 -11.45 -18.24 -2.19
CA GLY A 263 -12.19 -18.44 -0.94
C GLY A 263 -11.37 -18.90 0.28
N SER A 264 -10.06 -19.16 0.17
CA SER A 264 -9.28 -19.76 1.27
C SER A 264 -8.00 -19.04 1.70
N ILE A 265 -7.54 -18.00 0.99
CA ILE A 265 -6.26 -17.34 1.31
C ILE A 265 -6.44 -16.06 2.13
N PHE A 266 -7.48 -15.27 1.85
CA PHE A 266 -7.85 -14.10 2.67
C PHE A 266 -8.92 -14.41 3.72
N GLY A 267 -9.52 -15.62 3.70
CA GLY A 267 -10.54 -16.08 4.65
C GLY A 267 -9.99 -16.80 5.88
N GLY A 268 -8.66 -16.85 6.06
CA GLY A 268 -8.08 -17.19 7.36
C GLY A 268 -8.13 -15.99 8.29
N PRO A 269 -8.21 -16.18 9.63
CA PRO A 269 -8.16 -15.07 10.57
C PRO A 269 -6.75 -14.45 10.54
N THR A 270 -6.48 -13.57 9.57
CA THR A 270 -5.33 -12.69 9.62
C THR A 270 -5.64 -11.62 10.65
N LEU A 271 -4.99 -11.80 11.81
CA LEU A 271 -4.79 -10.83 12.89
C LEU A 271 -5.82 -10.86 14.03
N SER A 272 -6.03 -12.04 14.62
CA SER A 272 -6.26 -12.08 16.07
C SER A 272 -4.94 -11.76 16.78
N ARG A 273 -4.93 -10.68 17.57
CA ARG A 273 -3.86 -10.23 18.47
C ARG A 273 -2.51 -9.92 17.83
N TYR A 274 -2.35 -8.70 17.33
CA TYR A 274 -1.20 -7.93 17.83
C TYR A 274 -1.64 -7.36 19.19
N ASP A 275 -1.17 -7.98 20.27
CA ASP A 275 -1.17 -7.30 21.56
C ASP A 275 -0.27 -6.06 21.39
N PHE A 276 -0.83 -4.90 21.67
CA PHE A 276 -0.08 -3.65 21.75
C PHE A 276 0.99 -3.84 22.83
N GLY A 277 2.25 -3.94 22.42
CA GLY A 277 3.31 -3.45 23.27
C GLY A 277 3.17 -1.94 23.32
N ASP A 278 3.35 -1.36 24.51
CA ASP A 278 3.34 0.10 24.71
C ASP A 278 4.32 0.85 23.76
N ASP A 279 5.23 0.15 23.08
CA ASP A 279 6.24 0.66 22.14
C ASP A 279 5.72 1.39 20.89
N PHE A 280 4.49 1.17 20.38
CA PHE A 280 4.00 1.94 19.20
C PHE A 280 3.53 3.36 19.58
N ARG A 281 3.19 3.58 20.86
CA ARG A 281 2.71 4.89 21.34
C ARG A 281 3.80 5.93 21.42
N ASP A 282 5.06 5.50 21.49
CA ASP A 282 6.23 6.36 21.70
C ASP A 282 7.09 6.56 20.43
N ASP A 283 6.71 5.97 19.29
CA ASP A 283 7.52 5.94 18.05
C ASP A 283 7.15 7.02 17.01
N PHE A 284 6.13 7.83 17.31
CA PHE A 284 5.71 9.03 16.57
C PHE A 284 5.63 10.21 17.54
N ASP A 285 6.76 10.58 18.12
CA ASP A 285 6.82 11.81 18.90
C ASP A 285 6.63 13.02 18.00
N ASP A 286 5.92 14.03 18.51
CA ASP A 286 5.85 15.33 17.83
C ASP A 286 7.26 15.88 17.63
N GLU A 287 8.29 15.47 18.39
CA GLU A 287 9.69 15.88 18.18
C GLU A 287 10.29 15.44 16.84
N ASP A 288 9.93 14.27 16.32
CA ASP A 288 10.33 13.82 14.98
C ASP A 288 9.72 14.71 13.87
N LEU A 289 8.68 15.49 14.19
CA LEU A 289 8.07 16.52 13.33
C LEU A 289 8.36 17.97 13.81
N MET A 290 8.72 18.22 15.07
CA MET A 290 9.01 19.55 15.63
C MET A 290 10.41 20.03 15.26
N TYR A 291 11.36 19.12 14.98
CA TYR A 291 12.62 19.51 14.33
C TYR A 291 12.43 20.17 12.96
N TRP A 292 11.20 20.13 12.41
CA TRP A 292 10.84 20.61 11.08
C TRP A 292 9.96 21.87 11.12
N ARG A 293 9.67 22.40 12.32
CA ARG A 293 8.82 23.57 12.52
C ARG A 293 9.56 24.86 12.91
N ASN A 294 10.88 24.84 13.03
CA ASN A 294 11.61 26.07 13.36
C ASN A 294 11.91 26.91 12.12
N ASP A 295 11.25 28.07 12.07
CA ASP A 295 11.83 29.33 11.63
C ASP A 295 13.32 29.41 12.01
N GLY A 296 14.11 30.02 11.12
CA GLY A 296 15.56 29.89 11.12
C GLY A 296 16.33 30.19 12.42
N LEU A 297 17.60 29.81 12.37
CA LEU A 297 18.71 30.04 13.32
C LEU A 297 18.86 28.98 14.42
N ALA A 298 19.80 28.04 14.21
CA ALA A 298 20.99 27.92 15.06
C ALA A 298 21.94 26.86 14.50
N THR A 299 23.21 27.06 14.82
CA THR A 299 24.43 26.53 14.20
C THR A 299 24.75 25.09 14.54
N SER A 300 25.60 24.51 13.69
CA SER A 300 26.39 23.31 13.93
C SER A 300 26.95 23.21 15.35
N GLU A 301 26.63 22.14 16.08
CA GLU A 301 27.55 21.32 16.87
C GLU A 301 26.78 20.22 17.63
N SER A 302 27.50 19.14 17.97
CA SER A 302 27.14 18.00 18.84
C SER A 302 26.44 16.78 18.21
N PHE A 303 27.22 16.00 17.46
CA PHE A 303 27.13 14.54 17.46
C PHE A 303 27.99 13.99 18.60
N SER A 304 27.39 13.28 19.56
CA SER A 304 27.98 12.09 20.22
C SER A 304 27.11 11.63 21.39
N SER A 305 27.02 10.31 21.54
CA SER A 305 26.51 9.54 22.67
C SER A 305 25.00 9.29 22.77
N LEU A 306 24.54 8.20 22.15
CA LEU A 306 23.65 7.25 22.82
C LEU A 306 24.11 5.81 22.49
N SER A 307 24.44 5.06 23.55
CA SER A 307 24.73 3.62 23.54
C SER A 307 23.42 2.83 23.78
N PRO A 308 23.37 1.52 23.46
CA PRO A 308 22.13 0.75 23.52
C PRO A 308 21.82 0.31 24.95
N PHE A 309 20.65 0.71 25.48
CA PHE A 309 20.17 0.29 26.79
C PHE A 309 19.54 -1.09 26.79
N SER A 310 19.71 -1.76 27.93
CA SER A 310 19.43 -3.16 28.22
C SER A 310 18.07 -3.34 28.91
N ILE A 311 17.35 -4.40 28.54
CA ILE A 311 16.04 -4.77 29.09
C ILE A 311 16.23 -5.45 30.47
N LYS A 312 15.62 -4.89 31.52
CA LYS A 312 15.40 -5.57 32.80
C LYS A 312 14.03 -6.24 32.81
N LYS A 313 13.99 -7.55 33.07
CA LYS A 313 12.77 -8.29 33.39
C LYS A 313 12.29 -7.93 34.79
N SER A 314 11.00 -7.66 34.93
CA SER A 314 10.32 -7.68 36.24
C SER A 314 9.17 -8.68 36.24
N ASP A 315 9.16 -9.48 37.30
CA ASP A 315 8.23 -10.55 37.61
C ASP A 315 6.81 -10.06 37.88
N GLN A 316 5.81 -10.74 37.30
CA GLN A 316 4.50 -10.92 37.94
C GLN A 316 3.95 -12.31 37.66
N LYS A 317 3.73 -13.08 38.74
CA LYS A 317 2.92 -14.29 38.81
C LYS A 317 1.51 -13.92 39.26
N SER A 318 0.47 -14.38 38.54
CA SER A 318 -0.68 -15.07 39.15
C SER A 318 -1.59 -15.72 38.09
N SER A 319 -1.50 -17.06 38.05
CA SER A 319 -2.57 -18.06 37.94
C SER A 319 -3.89 -17.75 37.22
N GLY A 320 -4.13 -18.49 36.13
CA GLY A 320 -5.44 -18.84 35.59
C GLY A 320 -5.28 -19.94 34.53
N ASP A 321 -5.84 -21.12 34.79
CA ASP A 321 -5.67 -22.36 34.02
C ASP A 321 -5.93 -22.21 32.51
N TYR A 322 -4.95 -22.60 31.68
CA TYR A 322 -5.18 -22.99 30.29
C TYR A 322 -4.37 -24.25 29.96
N GLN A 323 -5.08 -25.24 29.43
CA GLN A 323 -4.58 -26.55 29.00
C GLN A 323 -3.39 -26.42 28.05
N SER A 324 -2.36 -27.22 28.29
CA SER A 324 -1.20 -27.36 27.42
C SER A 324 -1.59 -28.02 26.09
N CYS A 325 -1.30 -27.35 24.98
CA CYS A 325 -1.36 -27.94 23.64
C CYS A 325 0.01 -27.93 22.98
N ASP A 326 0.65 -29.10 23.08
CA ASP A 326 1.61 -29.75 22.17
C ASP A 326 2.33 -28.84 21.15
N THR A 327 3.58 -28.48 21.46
CA THR A 327 4.52 -27.86 20.52
C THR A 327 5.04 -28.89 19.52
N LYS A 328 4.38 -28.99 18.36
CA LYS A 328 4.98 -29.58 17.15
C LYS A 328 4.97 -28.55 16.02
N PRO A 329 6.08 -28.40 15.28
CA PRO A 329 6.14 -27.49 14.13
C PRO A 329 5.17 -27.97 13.05
N ARG A 330 4.12 -27.21 12.77
CA ARG A 330 3.17 -27.53 11.70
C ARG A 330 3.85 -27.33 10.34
N LYS A 331 4.08 -28.45 9.65
CA LYS A 331 4.50 -28.57 8.24
C LYS A 331 3.43 -28.06 7.27
N GLY A 332 3.07 -26.77 7.32
CA GLY A 332 2.03 -26.18 6.48
C GLY A 332 2.51 -25.51 5.19
N TRP A 333 3.77 -25.05 5.15
CA TRP A 333 4.25 -24.17 4.07
C TRP A 333 4.98 -24.91 2.93
N LEU A 334 5.41 -26.15 3.15
CA LEU A 334 6.14 -26.92 2.13
C LEU A 334 5.22 -27.53 1.06
N ASN A 335 3.91 -27.67 1.34
CA ASN A 335 2.97 -28.35 0.45
C ASN A 335 2.31 -27.43 -0.59
N LEU A 336 2.47 -26.10 -0.50
CA LEU A 336 1.99 -25.17 -1.54
C LEU A 336 2.89 -25.14 -2.78
N TRP A 337 4.15 -25.56 -2.66
CA TRP A 337 5.10 -25.58 -3.78
C TRP A 337 4.98 -26.84 -4.64
N GLN A 338 4.57 -27.97 -4.05
CA GLN A 338 4.49 -29.26 -4.75
C GLN A 338 3.24 -29.40 -5.63
N ASP A 339 2.23 -28.55 -5.45
CA ASP A 339 0.94 -28.62 -6.17
C ASP A 339 0.84 -27.62 -7.35
N ARG A 340 1.96 -27.01 -7.78
CA ARG A 340 2.01 -26.11 -8.96
C ARG A 340 1.96 -26.83 -10.30
N ALA A 341 2.36 -28.11 -10.34
CA ALA A 341 2.49 -28.85 -11.61
C ALA A 341 1.13 -29.28 -12.22
N SER A 342 0.03 -29.15 -11.49
CA SER A 342 -1.32 -29.59 -11.87
C SER A 342 -2.29 -28.45 -12.18
N ARG A 343 -1.88 -27.19 -12.00
CA ARG A 343 -2.76 -26.00 -12.05
C ARG A 343 -2.53 -25.24 -13.34
N GLY A 344 -3.61 -24.88 -14.05
CA GLY A 344 -3.54 -23.91 -15.14
C GLY A 344 -3.05 -22.55 -14.62
N THR A 345 -2.61 -21.66 -15.51
CA THR A 345 -2.12 -20.33 -15.14
C THR A 345 -3.14 -19.59 -14.29
N ASP A 346 -2.72 -19.06 -13.14
CA ASP A 346 -3.53 -18.17 -12.30
C ASP A 346 -2.91 -16.76 -12.19
N VAL A 347 -3.59 -15.86 -11.48
CA VAL A 347 -3.13 -14.48 -11.28
C VAL A 347 -1.77 -14.39 -10.57
N TYR A 348 -1.42 -15.37 -9.72
CA TYR A 348 -0.13 -15.41 -9.03
C TYR A 348 0.99 -15.74 -10.01
N ASP A 349 0.77 -16.65 -10.96
CA ASP A 349 1.72 -16.96 -12.01
C ASP A 349 1.95 -15.76 -12.93
N VAL A 350 0.90 -15.00 -13.23
CA VAL A 350 1.01 -13.74 -13.98
C VAL A 350 1.90 -12.74 -13.24
N TYR A 351 1.64 -12.52 -11.94
CA TYR A 351 2.41 -11.58 -11.13
C TYR A 351 3.86 -12.04 -10.95
N PHE A 352 4.08 -13.35 -10.80
CA PHE A 352 5.42 -13.93 -10.75
C PHE A 352 6.20 -13.67 -12.05
N ASN A 353 5.57 -13.87 -13.21
CA ASN A 353 6.21 -13.67 -14.51
C ASN A 353 6.45 -12.17 -14.81
N LEU A 354 5.54 -11.28 -14.40
CA LEU A 354 5.75 -9.83 -14.46
C LEU A 354 6.95 -9.44 -13.61
N MET A 355 6.98 -9.84 -12.33
CA MET A 355 8.07 -9.49 -11.42
C MET A 355 9.41 -10.09 -11.82
N LYS A 356 9.43 -11.32 -12.35
CA LYS A 356 10.64 -11.91 -12.92
C LYS A 356 11.18 -11.08 -14.09
N THR A 357 10.30 -10.68 -15.02
CA THR A 357 10.68 -9.83 -16.16
C THR A 357 11.24 -8.47 -15.70
N ILE A 358 10.62 -7.88 -14.68
CA ILE A 358 11.06 -6.61 -14.08
C ILE A 358 12.43 -6.79 -13.41
N LYS A 359 12.61 -7.87 -12.64
CA LYS A 359 13.86 -8.16 -11.93
C LYS A 359 15.03 -8.39 -12.88
N ASP A 360 14.83 -9.24 -13.90
CA ASP A 360 15.88 -9.55 -14.88
C ASP A 360 16.34 -8.26 -15.57
N HIS A 361 15.42 -7.35 -15.89
CA HIS A 361 15.77 -6.04 -16.43
C HIS A 361 16.47 -5.14 -15.40
N TYR A 362 15.98 -5.09 -14.16
CA TYR A 362 16.53 -4.28 -13.08
C TYR A 362 17.98 -4.67 -12.76
N ASP A 363 18.27 -5.95 -12.58
CA ASP A 363 19.62 -6.44 -12.28
C ASP A 363 20.57 -6.11 -13.44
N LEU A 364 20.14 -6.31 -14.69
CA LEU A 364 20.89 -5.89 -15.87
C LEU A 364 21.20 -4.38 -15.91
N GLN A 365 20.40 -3.53 -15.25
CA GLN A 365 20.72 -2.10 -15.12
C GLN A 365 21.70 -1.79 -13.99
N ARG A 366 21.78 -2.63 -12.96
CA ARG A 366 22.61 -2.40 -11.76
C ARG A 366 23.97 -3.09 -11.82
N ASP A 367 24.12 -4.11 -12.67
CA ASP A 367 25.40 -4.78 -12.97
C ASP A 367 26.28 -4.01 -13.97
N LEU A 368 25.82 -2.86 -14.47
CA LEU A 368 26.49 -1.99 -15.45
C LEU A 368 26.80 -0.62 -14.84
#